data_AF-A0A847VJS2-F1
#
_entry.id   AF-A0A847VJS2-F1
#
_cell.length_a   1.000
_cell.length_b   1.000
_cell.length_c   1.000
_cell.angle_alpha   90.00
_cell.angle_beta   90.00
_cell.angle_gamma   90.00
#
_symmetry.space_group_name_H-M   'P 1'
#
loop_
_entity.id
_entity.type
_entity.pdbx_description
1 polymer ?
#
loop_
_entity_poly.entity_id
_entity_poly.type
_entity_poly.pdbx_seq_one_letter_code
_entity_poly.pdbx_strand_id
1 'polypeptide(L)'
;MSSLIEQAAQRLEQLRQAGVELPEIEGQAEPAARAAAPALSSAQADAAARAAQAARTAASAAAPQGVPASRGLELDLSAIADRGILTPNAPRSTLADQFRVLKRPLIANALGRGAATLNHGNLIMVTSALSGEGKSFTAVNLAMSIAAELDHTVMLVDADVARPSVPKLLG
;
A
#
# COMPACT_ATOMS: atom_id res chain seq x y z
N MET A 1 -31.98 19.11 4.87
CA MET A 1 -30.80 18.94 4.01
C MET A 1 -30.68 17.45 3.73
N SER A 2 -31.11 16.98 2.56
CA SER A 2 -31.06 15.55 2.22
C SER A 2 -29.61 15.08 2.09
N SER A 3 -29.33 13.88 2.59
CA SER A 3 -27.95 13.36 2.65
C SER A 3 -27.46 12.93 1.26
N LEU A 4 -26.14 12.96 1.04
CA LEU A 4 -25.51 12.52 -0.22
C LEU A 4 -25.89 11.08 -0.62
N ILE A 5 -26.18 10.23 0.37
CA ILE A 5 -26.61 8.84 0.16
C ILE A 5 -28.04 8.81 -0.42
N GLU A 6 -28.90 9.69 0.05
CA GLU A 6 -30.29 9.82 -0.40
C GLU A 6 -30.36 10.37 -1.84
N GLN A 7 -29.47 11.31 -2.18
CA GLN A 7 -29.31 11.81 -3.55
C GLN A 7 -28.80 10.73 -4.51
N ALA A 8 -27.89 9.86 -4.06
CA ALA A 8 -27.39 8.74 -4.86
C ALA A 8 -28.49 7.70 -5.14
N ALA A 9 -29.32 7.38 -4.13
CA ALA A 9 -30.43 6.44 -4.28
C ALA A 9 -31.49 6.95 -5.28
N GLN A 10 -31.86 8.23 -5.20
CA GLN A 10 -32.79 8.84 -6.17
C GLN A 10 -32.23 8.82 -7.60
N ARG A 11 -30.92 9.04 -7.76
CA ARG A 11 -30.28 9.04 -9.09
C ARG A 11 -30.22 7.65 -9.71
N LEU A 12 -30.07 6.60 -8.90
CA LEU A 12 -30.15 5.21 -9.37
C LEU A 12 -31.57 4.83 -9.82
N GLU A 13 -32.59 5.28 -9.09
CA GLU A 13 -33.99 5.03 -9.44
C GLU A 13 -34.40 5.75 -10.73
N GLN A 14 -33.93 7.00 -10.92
CA GLN A 14 -34.14 7.75 -12.17
C GLN A 14 -33.52 7.05 -13.39
N LEU A 15 -32.36 6.42 -13.22
CA LEU A 15 -31.70 5.67 -14.30
C LEU A 15 -32.47 4.39 -14.66
N ARG A 16 -33.06 3.71 -13.67
CA ARG A 16 -33.97 2.56 -13.92
C ARG A 16 -35.23 2.97 -14.69
N GLN A 17 -35.87 4.07 -14.30
CA GLN A 17 -37.06 4.56 -15.01
C GLN A 17 -36.76 5.03 -16.43
N ALA A 18 -35.54 5.48 -16.68
CA ALA A 18 -35.06 5.86 -18.01
C ALA A 18 -34.65 4.65 -18.88
N GLY A 19 -34.84 3.41 -18.41
CA GLY A 19 -34.59 2.19 -19.19
C GLY A 19 -33.10 1.89 -19.42
N VAL A 20 -32.21 2.43 -18.59
CA VAL A 20 -30.78 2.13 -18.65
C VAL A 20 -30.52 0.80 -17.94
N GLU A 21 -30.09 -0.23 -18.68
CA GLU A 21 -29.64 -1.50 -18.09
C GLU A 21 -28.40 -1.27 -17.21
N LEU A 22 -28.56 -1.50 -15.90
CA LEU A 22 -27.48 -1.48 -14.93
C LEU A 22 -27.02 -2.92 -14.68
N PRO A 23 -25.71 -3.18 -14.53
CA PRO A 23 -25.22 -4.51 -14.22
C PRO A 23 -25.75 -4.94 -12.86
N GLU A 24 -26.60 -5.97 -12.85
CA GLU A 24 -27.08 -6.60 -11.63
C GLU A 24 -25.90 -7.32 -10.97
N ILE A 25 -25.41 -6.78 -9.87
CA ILE A 25 -24.59 -7.56 -8.94
C ILE A 25 -25.57 -8.41 -8.14
N GLU A 26 -26.01 -9.50 -8.77
CA GLU A 26 -26.77 -10.54 -8.09
C GLU A 26 -25.84 -11.26 -7.11
N GLY A 27 -25.84 -10.79 -5.87
CA GLY A 27 -25.50 -11.61 -4.72
C GLY A 27 -26.58 -12.66 -4.51
N GLN A 28 -26.48 -13.78 -5.23
CA GLN A 28 -27.27 -14.97 -4.96
C GLN A 28 -26.41 -15.99 -4.22
N ALA A 29 -26.53 -15.97 -2.89
CA ALA A 29 -26.28 -17.13 -2.06
C ALA A 29 -27.61 -17.89 -1.94
N GLU A 30 -27.72 -19.04 -2.62
CA GLU A 30 -28.71 -20.06 -2.28
C GLU A 30 -28.04 -21.43 -2.10
N PRO A 31 -28.52 -22.27 -1.15
CA PRO A 31 -27.90 -23.52 -0.76
C PRO A 31 -28.29 -24.65 -1.72
N ALA A 32 -27.36 -25.05 -2.60
CA ALA A 32 -27.57 -26.17 -3.49
C ALA A 32 -27.51 -27.52 -2.75
N ALA A 33 -28.62 -28.24 -2.89
CA ALA A 33 -28.84 -29.66 -2.68
C ALA A 33 -27.63 -30.59 -2.64
N ARG A 34 -27.71 -31.54 -1.70
CA ARG A 34 -26.89 -32.74 -1.52
C ARG A 34 -26.93 -33.61 -2.80
N ALA A 35 -26.00 -33.38 -3.72
CA ALA A 35 -25.75 -34.25 -4.86
C ALA A 35 -24.65 -35.27 -4.51
N ALA A 36 -24.89 -36.54 -4.85
CA ALA A 36 -24.03 -37.67 -4.59
C ALA A 36 -22.63 -37.49 -5.22
N ALA A 37 -21.59 -37.80 -4.45
CA ALA A 37 -20.21 -37.81 -4.91
C ALA A 37 -19.99 -38.90 -5.97
N PRO A 38 -19.34 -38.62 -7.12
CA PRO A 38 -18.80 -39.67 -7.95
C PRO A 38 -17.60 -40.29 -7.21
N ALA A 39 -17.60 -41.62 -7.06
CA ALA A 39 -16.49 -42.35 -6.49
C ALA A 39 -15.24 -42.16 -7.38
N LEU A 40 -14.27 -41.40 -6.89
CA LEU A 40 -12.96 -41.24 -7.51
C LEU A 40 -12.26 -42.61 -7.54
N SER A 41 -11.78 -43.03 -8.70
CA SER A 41 -10.99 -44.26 -8.84
C SER A 41 -9.68 -44.14 -8.08
N SER A 42 -9.25 -45.22 -7.42
CA SER A 42 -7.99 -45.31 -6.67
C SER A 42 -6.76 -44.88 -7.48
N ALA A 43 -6.80 -45.08 -8.79
CA ALA A 43 -5.73 -44.66 -9.70
C ALA A 43 -5.56 -43.12 -9.77
N GLN A 44 -6.64 -42.36 -9.62
CA GLN A 44 -6.60 -40.89 -9.60
C GLN A 44 -6.12 -40.35 -8.24
N ALA A 45 -6.41 -41.05 -7.15
CA ALA A 45 -5.92 -40.72 -5.81
C ALA A 45 -4.39 -40.90 -5.71
N ASP A 46 -3.84 -41.95 -6.29
CA ASP A 46 -2.39 -42.23 -6.27
C ASP A 46 -1.58 -41.27 -7.15
N ALA A 47 -2.15 -40.79 -8.25
CA ALA A 47 -1.54 -39.77 -9.09
C ALA A 47 -1.53 -38.40 -8.38
N ALA A 48 -2.64 -38.04 -7.72
CA ALA A 48 -2.73 -36.81 -6.93
C ALA A 48 -1.77 -36.83 -5.72
N ALA A 49 -1.62 -37.97 -5.05
CA ALA A 49 -0.69 -38.13 -3.93
C ALA A 49 0.78 -37.97 -4.36
N ARG A 50 1.16 -38.51 -5.53
CA ARG A 50 2.51 -38.36 -6.10
C ARG A 50 2.81 -36.93 -6.56
N ALA A 51 1.84 -36.26 -7.18
CA ALA A 51 1.96 -34.85 -7.54
C ALA A 51 2.09 -33.95 -6.30
N ALA A 52 1.31 -34.21 -5.25
CA ALA A 52 1.40 -33.50 -3.99
C ALA A 52 2.74 -33.74 -3.27
N GLN A 53 3.28 -34.96 -3.34
CA GLN A 53 4.60 -35.26 -2.77
C GLN A 53 5.72 -34.55 -3.54
N ALA A 54 5.69 -34.57 -4.88
CA ALA A 54 6.68 -33.88 -5.71
C ALA A 54 6.67 -32.35 -5.50
N ALA A 55 5.47 -31.76 -5.33
CA ALA A 55 5.32 -30.35 -5.01
C ALA A 55 5.88 -30.00 -3.62
N ARG A 56 5.70 -30.87 -2.62
CA ARG A 56 6.29 -30.70 -1.28
C ARG A 56 7.82 -30.80 -1.28
N THR A 57 8.39 -31.68 -2.09
CA THR A 57 9.85 -31.82 -2.21
C THR A 57 10.48 -30.62 -2.93
N ALA A 58 9.82 -30.09 -3.95
CA ALA A 58 10.26 -28.87 -4.65
C ALA A 58 10.17 -27.62 -3.76
N ALA A 59 9.14 -27.52 -2.92
CA ALA A 59 8.97 -26.41 -1.98
C ALA A 59 10.01 -26.41 -0.84
N SER A 60 10.51 -27.59 -0.44
CA SER A 60 11.54 -27.72 0.60
C SER A 60 12.94 -27.30 0.14
N ALA A 61 13.23 -27.41 -1.17
CA ALA A 61 14.53 -27.05 -1.75
C ALA A 61 14.72 -25.55 -2.02
N ALA A 62 13.67 -24.74 -1.87
CA ALA A 62 13.67 -23.31 -2.19
C ALA A 62 13.59 -22.41 -0.95
N ALA A 63 14.08 -22.87 0.21
CA ALA A 63 14.31 -21.97 1.33
C ALA A 63 15.45 -21.01 0.96
N PRO A 64 15.23 -19.69 0.87
CA PRO A 64 16.31 -18.76 0.60
C PRO A 64 17.30 -18.84 1.76
N GLN A 65 18.52 -19.31 1.44
CA GLN A 65 19.65 -19.33 2.34
C GLN A 65 19.92 -17.89 2.80
N GLY A 66 19.56 -17.63 4.06
CA GLY A 66 19.88 -16.46 4.88
C GLY A 66 20.26 -15.18 4.16
N VAL A 67 19.27 -14.38 3.75
CA VAL A 67 19.48 -12.94 3.57
C VAL A 67 19.94 -12.42 4.94
N PRO A 68 21.07 -11.69 5.06
CA PRO A 68 21.46 -11.12 6.34
C PRO A 68 20.33 -10.21 6.82
N ALA A 69 19.68 -10.61 7.93
CA ALA A 69 18.61 -9.82 8.51
C ALA A 69 19.21 -8.52 9.04
N SER A 70 18.90 -7.40 8.38
CA SER A 70 19.18 -6.08 8.92
C SER A 70 18.54 -5.97 10.31
N ARG A 71 19.20 -5.27 11.25
CA ARG A 71 18.61 -4.99 12.55
C ARG A 71 17.27 -4.28 12.36
N GLY A 72 16.19 -4.92 12.79
CA GLY A 72 14.90 -4.26 12.96
C GLY A 72 14.98 -3.30 14.14
N LEU A 73 14.47 -2.08 13.95
CA LEU A 73 14.28 -1.09 15.00
C LEU A 73 12.80 -0.68 14.97
N GLU A 74 12.15 -0.70 16.12
CA GLU A 74 10.86 -0.04 16.26
C GLU A 74 11.07 1.46 16.49
N LEU A 75 10.38 2.28 15.70
CA LEU A 75 10.45 3.73 15.83
C LEU A 75 9.57 4.18 16.99
N ASP A 76 10.15 4.95 17.90
CA ASP A 76 9.38 5.68 18.91
C ASP A 76 8.66 6.86 18.24
N LEU A 77 7.40 6.63 17.88
CA LEU A 77 6.56 7.62 17.21
C LEU A 77 6.32 8.87 18.07
N SER A 78 6.37 8.75 19.40
CA SER A 78 6.21 9.92 20.27
C SER A 78 7.46 10.79 20.25
N ALA A 79 8.63 10.19 20.39
CA ALA A 79 9.90 10.91 20.38
C ALA A 79 10.19 11.60 19.03
N ILE A 80 9.84 10.98 17.91
CA ILE A 80 10.01 11.64 16.60
C ILE A 80 8.97 12.74 16.36
N ALA A 81 7.77 12.62 16.92
CA ALA A 81 6.74 13.66 16.84
C ALA A 81 7.18 14.94 17.59
N ASP A 82 7.83 14.79 18.75
CA ASP A 82 8.42 15.91 19.51
C ASP A 82 9.52 16.64 18.73
N ARG A 83 10.14 15.99 17.74
CA ARG A 83 11.12 16.57 16.81
C ARG A 83 10.47 17.20 15.57
N GLY A 84 9.14 17.26 15.53
CA GLY A 84 8.38 17.83 14.42
C GLY A 84 8.25 16.89 13.21
N ILE A 85 8.48 15.58 13.38
CA ILE A 85 8.24 14.59 12.32
C ILE A 85 6.77 14.16 12.35
N LEU A 86 6.14 14.15 11.18
CA LEU A 86 4.78 13.66 10.99
C LEU A 86 4.70 12.17 11.34
N THR A 87 3.65 11.79 12.06
CA THR A 87 3.33 10.39 12.36
C THR A 87 1.92 10.06 11.88
N PRO A 88 1.62 8.79 11.57
CA PRO A 88 0.31 8.40 11.04
C PRO A 88 -0.87 8.78 11.96
N ASN A 89 -0.64 8.80 13.27
CA ASN A 89 -1.65 9.08 14.29
C ASN A 89 -1.66 10.55 14.74
N ALA A 90 -0.86 11.43 14.11
CA ALA A 90 -0.78 12.83 14.50
C ALA A 90 -2.09 13.59 14.18
N PRO A 91 -2.50 14.55 15.04
CA PRO A 91 -3.64 15.42 14.75
C PRO A 91 -3.39 16.25 13.50
N ARG A 92 -4.49 16.77 12.91
CA ARG A 92 -4.39 17.69 11.76
C ARG A 92 -3.55 18.90 12.13
N SER A 93 -2.59 19.22 11.27
CA SER A 93 -1.70 20.37 11.41
C SER A 93 -1.48 21.02 10.05
N THR A 94 -1.09 22.30 10.05
CA THR A 94 -0.71 23.01 8.83
C THR A 94 0.44 22.31 8.10
N LEU A 95 1.40 21.76 8.85
CA LEU A 95 2.51 20.98 8.29
C LEU A 95 2.00 19.74 7.57
N ALA A 96 1.11 18.97 8.20
CA ALA A 96 0.50 17.78 7.58
C ALA A 96 -0.29 18.13 6.30
N ASP A 97 -0.99 19.27 6.31
CA ASP A 97 -1.74 19.75 5.14
C ASP A 97 -0.80 20.15 4.00
N GLN A 98 0.34 20.79 4.28
CA GLN A 98 1.37 21.10 3.28
C GLN A 98 1.97 19.84 2.66
N PHE A 99 2.34 18.85 3.48
CA PHE A 99 2.84 17.57 2.96
C PHE A 99 1.76 16.78 2.20
N ARG A 100 0.47 16.95 2.53
CA ARG A 100 -0.62 16.36 1.75
C ARG A 100 -0.71 16.95 0.35
N VAL A 101 -0.54 18.27 0.22
CA VAL A 101 -0.49 18.93 -1.09
C VAL A 101 0.73 18.44 -1.88
N LEU A 102 1.89 18.35 -1.23
CA LEU A 102 3.14 17.90 -1.86
C LEU A 102 3.08 16.44 -2.33
N LYS A 103 2.57 15.52 -1.50
CA LYS A 103 2.65 14.08 -1.80
C LYS A 103 1.67 13.59 -2.86
N ARG A 104 0.52 14.25 -3.02
CA ARG A 104 -0.52 13.86 -3.99
C ARG A 104 0.00 13.68 -5.42
N PRO A 105 0.67 14.67 -6.04
CA PRO A 105 1.23 14.49 -7.39
C PRO A 105 2.35 13.46 -7.42
N LEU A 106 3.13 13.32 -6.34
CA LEU A 106 4.22 12.34 -6.27
C LEU A 106 3.69 10.90 -6.28
N ILE A 107 2.65 10.61 -5.48
CA ILE A 107 1.97 9.32 -5.48
C ILE A 107 1.30 9.04 -6.83
N ALA A 108 0.65 10.04 -7.43
CA ALA A 108 0.04 9.88 -8.75
C ALA A 108 1.09 9.51 -9.81
N ASN A 109 2.24 10.18 -9.84
CA ASN A 109 3.35 9.87 -10.73
C ASN A 109 3.94 8.48 -10.46
N ALA A 110 4.12 8.12 -9.19
CA ALA A 110 4.64 6.80 -8.80
C ALA A 110 3.74 5.64 -9.24
N LEU A 111 2.43 5.88 -9.33
CA LEU A 111 1.44 4.89 -9.75
C LEU A 111 1.05 5.00 -11.24
N GLY A 112 1.78 5.80 -12.02
CA GLY A 112 1.52 5.97 -13.46
C GLY A 112 0.20 6.70 -13.78
N ARG A 113 -0.43 7.33 -12.79
CA ARG A 113 -1.66 8.14 -12.93
C ARG A 113 -1.37 9.64 -13.10
N GLY A 114 -0.10 10.00 -13.27
CA GLY A 114 0.35 11.37 -13.47
C GLY A 114 0.12 11.88 -14.88
N ALA A 115 0.43 13.15 -15.12
CA ALA A 115 0.32 13.78 -16.45
C ALA A 115 1.33 13.22 -17.47
N ALA A 116 2.41 12.60 -17.01
CA ALA A 116 3.43 11.98 -17.84
C ALA A 116 3.79 10.59 -17.30
N THR A 117 4.06 9.65 -18.20
CA THR A 117 4.62 8.35 -17.84
C THR A 117 6.12 8.52 -17.59
N LEU A 118 6.54 8.27 -16.36
CA LEU A 118 7.94 8.40 -15.95
C LEU A 118 8.58 7.03 -15.78
N ASN A 119 9.79 6.86 -16.32
CA ASN A 119 10.63 5.73 -15.96
C ASN A 119 11.02 5.88 -14.49
N HIS A 120 10.77 4.85 -13.68
CA HIS A 120 11.02 4.84 -12.23
C HIS A 120 10.26 5.94 -11.47
N GLY A 121 8.97 6.16 -11.77
CA GLY A 121 8.16 7.21 -11.13
C GLY A 121 8.04 7.10 -9.60
N ASN A 122 8.35 5.94 -9.02
CA ASN A 122 8.40 5.69 -7.58
C ASN A 122 9.74 6.06 -6.93
N LEU A 123 10.76 6.46 -7.71
CA LEU A 123 12.04 6.95 -7.20
C LEU A 123 11.99 8.48 -7.06
N ILE A 124 12.00 8.97 -5.83
CA ILE A 124 11.94 10.40 -5.52
C ILE A 124 13.26 10.83 -4.88
N MET A 125 14.01 11.69 -5.56
CA MET A 125 15.23 12.30 -5.01
C MET A 125 14.89 13.63 -4.35
N VAL A 126 15.31 13.80 -3.10
CA VAL A 126 15.20 15.06 -2.36
C VAL A 126 16.58 15.69 -2.25
N THR A 127 16.72 16.92 -2.75
CA THR A 127 17.97 17.69 -2.70
C THR A 127 17.69 19.16 -2.35
N SER A 128 18.72 19.91 -2.00
CA SER A 128 18.65 21.31 -1.62
C SER A 128 19.79 22.09 -2.29
N ALA A 129 19.61 23.41 -2.44
CA ALA A 129 20.63 24.27 -3.07
C ALA A 129 21.78 24.55 -2.09
N LEU A 130 21.47 24.62 -0.80
CA LEU A 130 22.42 24.89 0.27
C LEU A 130 22.35 23.84 1.39
N SER A 131 23.39 23.84 2.22
CA SER A 131 23.42 23.04 3.44
C SER A 131 22.51 23.67 4.51
N GLY A 132 21.74 22.86 5.22
CA GLY A 132 20.91 23.33 6.34
C GLY A 132 19.49 23.79 5.96
N GLU A 133 19.09 23.74 4.69
CA GLU A 133 17.74 24.14 4.23
C GLU A 133 16.61 23.16 4.63
N GLY A 134 16.90 22.19 5.49
CA GLY A 134 15.90 21.21 5.95
C GLY A 134 15.66 20.04 4.99
N LYS A 135 16.57 19.73 4.05
CA LYS A 135 16.43 18.60 3.11
C LYS A 135 16.05 17.27 3.79
N SER A 136 16.74 16.93 4.87
CA SER A 136 16.54 15.69 5.61
C SER A 136 15.22 15.70 6.37
N PHE A 137 14.86 16.84 6.96
CA PHE A 137 13.56 17.04 7.61
C PHE A 137 12.41 16.86 6.60
N THR A 138 12.53 17.47 5.43
CA THR A 138 11.54 17.34 4.35
C THR A 138 11.46 15.92 3.82
N ALA A 139 12.60 15.25 3.60
CA ALA A 139 12.63 13.87 3.12
C ALA A 139 11.96 12.90 4.11
N VAL A 140 12.29 13.00 5.40
CA VAL A 140 11.69 12.15 6.45
C VAL A 140 10.20 12.43 6.58
N ASN A 141 9.77 13.70 6.65
CA ASN A 141 8.35 14.04 6.76
C ASN A 141 7.55 13.62 5.53
N LEU A 142 8.12 13.76 4.33
CA LEU A 142 7.49 13.28 3.11
C LEU A 142 7.33 11.76 3.13
N ALA A 143 8.38 11.03 3.52
CA ALA A 143 8.34 9.58 3.64
C ALA A 143 7.29 9.12 4.65
N MET A 144 7.27 9.69 5.86
CA MET A 144 6.26 9.38 6.88
C MET A 144 4.85 9.74 6.42
N SER A 145 4.69 10.85 5.68
CA SER A 145 3.39 11.24 5.14
C SER A 145 2.88 10.28 4.08
N ILE A 146 3.76 9.76 3.20
CA ILE A 146 3.37 8.74 2.21
C ILE A 146 3.09 7.41 2.91
N ALA A 147 3.91 7.01 3.88
CA ALA A 147 3.73 5.77 4.64
C ALA A 147 2.44 5.75 5.48
N ALA A 148 1.89 6.93 5.82
CA ALA A 148 0.60 7.05 6.48
C ALA A 148 -0.60 6.85 5.54
N GLU A 149 -0.40 6.86 4.21
CA GLU A 149 -1.46 6.54 3.25
C GLU A 149 -1.65 5.02 3.15
N LEU A 150 -2.91 4.60 2.97
CA LEU A 150 -3.24 3.18 2.79
C LEU A 150 -2.57 2.62 1.53
N ASP A 151 -2.12 1.37 1.60
CA ASP A 151 -1.54 0.62 0.47
C ASP A 151 -0.23 1.17 -0.10
N HIS A 152 0.50 2.00 0.66
CA HIS A 152 1.82 2.50 0.25
C HIS A 152 2.90 2.02 1.21
N THR A 153 3.97 1.45 0.65
CA THR A 153 5.22 1.19 1.37
C THR A 153 6.28 2.16 0.90
N VAL A 154 7.13 2.60 1.83
CA VAL A 154 8.16 3.62 1.57
C VAL A 154 9.51 3.10 2.05
N MET A 155 10.53 3.26 1.20
CA MET A 155 11.92 3.07 1.55
C MET A 155 12.62 4.43 1.52
N LEU A 156 13.11 4.88 2.67
CA LEU A 156 13.93 6.09 2.77
C LEU A 156 15.41 5.68 2.78
N VAL A 157 16.20 6.28 1.88
CA VAL A 157 17.64 6.05 1.78
C VAL A 157 18.36 7.37 2.07
N ASP A 158 19.22 7.39 3.10
CA ASP A 158 20.12 8.53 3.35
C ASP A 158 21.33 8.42 2.42
N ALA A 159 21.33 9.19 1.33
CA ALA A 159 22.41 9.23 0.36
C ALA A 159 23.52 10.24 0.74
N ASP A 160 23.40 10.96 1.87
CA ASP A 160 24.42 11.90 2.35
C ASP A 160 25.44 11.19 3.24
N VAL A 161 26.45 10.56 2.61
CA VAL A 161 27.51 9.82 3.32
C VAL A 161 28.43 10.76 4.11
N ALA A 162 28.60 12.00 3.66
CA ALA A 162 29.48 12.96 4.32
C ALA A 162 28.89 13.45 5.64
N ARG A 163 27.58 13.68 5.70
CA ARG A 163 26.88 14.21 6.88
C ARG A 163 25.50 13.56 7.04
N PRO A 164 25.44 12.25 7.39
CA PRO A 164 24.19 11.55 7.57
C PRO A 164 23.43 12.15 8.76
N SER A 165 22.12 12.29 8.59
CA SER A 165 21.26 13.02 9.54
C SER A 165 19.96 12.30 9.85
N VAL A 166 19.54 11.38 8.98
CA VAL A 166 18.31 10.60 9.16
C VAL A 166 18.33 9.74 10.42
N PRO A 167 19.41 9.00 10.77
CA PRO A 167 19.44 8.22 12.00
C PRO A 167 19.23 9.10 13.24
N LYS A 168 19.87 10.27 13.28
CA LYS A 168 19.69 11.21 14.41
C LYS A 168 18.26 11.73 14.53
N LEU A 169 17.57 11.92 13.41
CA LEU A 169 16.17 12.38 13.40
C LEU A 169 15.22 11.29 13.89
N LEU A 170 15.42 10.05 13.46
CA LEU A 170 14.51 8.92 13.75
C LEU A 170 14.78 8.22 15.09
N GLY A 171 15.93 8.47 15.73
CA GLY A 171 16.32 7.84 17.00
C GLY A 171 17.16 6.59 16.82
#